data_AF-A0A811TEU9-F1
#
_entry.id   AF-A0A811TEU9-F1
#
_cell.length_a   1.000
_cell.length_b   1.000
_cell.length_c   1.000
_cell.angle_alpha   90.00
_cell.angle_beta   90.00
_cell.angle_gamma   90.00
#
_symmetry.space_group_name_H-M   'P 1'
#
loop_
_entity.id
_entity.type
_entity.pdbx_description
1 polymer ?
#
loop_
_entity_poly.entity_id
_entity_poly.type
_entity_poly.pdbx_seq_one_letter_code
_entity_poly.pdbx_strand_id
1 'polypeptide(L)'
;MGIYLKYAYAAMKKARYEILPDDGTFYAEIPGFDGIYANSDTLESCRDELEEVLEEWILLRVRLNLPLPVVDGIGLSIMEAV
;
A
#
# COMPACT_ATOMS: atom_id res chain seq x y z
N MET A 1 10.17 13.88 -8.90
CA MET A 1 9.40 12.85 -8.18
C MET A 1 9.98 12.67 -6.79
N GLY A 2 9.22 12.98 -5.72
CA GLY A 2 9.67 12.91 -4.33
C GLY A 2 9.88 11.47 -3.82
N ILE A 3 10.54 11.31 -2.67
CA ILE A 3 10.86 9.99 -2.09
C ILE A 3 9.62 9.18 -1.73
N TYR A 4 8.59 9.85 -1.19
CA TYR A 4 7.28 9.25 -0.88
C TYR A 4 6.63 8.61 -2.10
N LEU A 5 6.48 9.37 -3.18
CA LEU A 5 5.87 8.88 -4.42
C LEU A 5 6.62 7.68 -5.00
N LYS A 6 7.96 7.67 -4.91
CA LYS A 6 8.76 6.51 -5.34
C LYS A 6 8.48 5.28 -4.48
N TYR A 7 8.34 5.46 -3.17
CA TYR A 7 8.02 4.38 -2.24
C TYR A 7 6.63 3.81 -2.48
N ALA A 8 5.60 4.66 -2.51
CA ALA A 8 4.22 4.26 -2.75
C ALA A 8 4.09 3.53 -4.09
N TYR A 9 4.69 4.08 -5.15
CA TYR A 9 4.72 3.42 -6.46
C TYR A 9 5.43 2.06 -6.42
N ALA A 10 6.57 1.94 -5.74
CA ALA A 10 7.27 0.67 -5.61
C ALA A 10 6.46 -0.37 -4.82
N ALA A 11 5.71 0.06 -3.80
CA ALA A 11 4.83 -0.81 -3.03
C ALA A 11 3.65 -1.29 -3.89
N MET A 12 2.97 -0.37 -4.59
CA MET A 12 1.85 -0.69 -5.50
C MET A 12 2.27 -1.62 -6.65
N LYS A 13 3.52 -1.54 -7.12
CA LYS A 13 4.05 -2.50 -8.11
C LYS A 13 4.13 -3.94 -7.60
N LYS A 14 4.09 -4.15 -6.28
CA LYS A 14 4.09 -5.48 -5.66
C LYS A 14 2.67 -5.99 -5.38
N ALA A 15 1.65 -5.18 -5.64
CA ALA A 15 0.26 -5.56 -5.44
C ALA A 15 -0.06 -6.86 -6.20
N ARG A 16 -0.74 -7.77 -5.52
CA ARG A 16 -1.32 -8.98 -6.10
C ARG A 16 -2.81 -8.78 -6.20
N TYR A 17 -3.39 -9.24 -7.30
CA TYR A 17 -4.82 -9.15 -7.58
C TYR A 17 -5.35 -10.56 -7.80
N GLU A 18 -6.47 -10.86 -7.18
CA GLU A 18 -7.19 -12.13 -7.30
C GLU A 18 -8.68 -11.86 -7.48
N ILE A 19 -9.36 -12.69 -8.27
CA ILE A 19 -10.82 -12.64 -8.40
C ILE A 19 -11.37 -13.63 -7.39
N LEU A 20 -12.21 -13.16 -6.47
CA LEU A 20 -12.82 -14.01 -5.47
C LEU A 20 -13.92 -14.87 -6.13
N PRO A 21 -13.90 -16.21 -5.95
CA PRO A 21 -14.84 -17.10 -6.61
C PRO A 21 -16.27 -17.05 -6.05
N ASP A 22 -16.46 -16.45 -4.86
CA ASP A 22 -17.77 -16.38 -4.19
C ASP A 22 -18.67 -15.31 -4.83
N ASP A 23 -18.19 -14.06 -4.88
CA ASP A 23 -18.94 -12.91 -5.40
C ASP A 23 -18.42 -12.36 -6.74
N GLY A 24 -17.28 -12.84 -7.23
CA GLY A 24 -16.65 -12.34 -8.46
C GLY A 24 -15.96 -10.99 -8.32
N THR A 25 -15.82 -10.47 -7.10
CA THR A 25 -15.12 -9.20 -6.82
C THR A 25 -13.60 -9.35 -6.95
N PHE A 26 -12.93 -8.23 -7.21
CA PHE A 26 -11.47 -8.16 -7.24
C PHE A 26 -10.97 -7.91 -5.83
N TYR A 27 -10.13 -8.81 -5.34
CA TYR A 27 -9.34 -8.63 -4.13
C TYR A 27 -7.92 -8.24 -4.51
N ALA A 28 -7.33 -7.31 -3.78
CA ALA A 28 -5.94 -6.96 -3.92
C ALA A 28 -5.24 -6.81 -2.58
N GLU A 29 -3.96 -7.14 -2.53
CA GLU A 29 -3.11 -6.99 -1.35
C GLU A 29 -1.68 -6.66 -1.74
N ILE A 30 -0.90 -6.13 -0.79
CA ILE A 30 0.54 -5.89 -0.97
C ILE A 30 1.33 -6.84 -0.05
N PRO A 31 1.96 -7.90 -0.61
CA PRO A 31 2.74 -8.83 0.19
C PRO A 31 3.86 -8.13 0.97
N GLY A 32 3.98 -8.44 2.26
CA GLY A 32 4.94 -7.82 3.17
C GLY A 32 4.41 -6.55 3.86
N PHE A 33 3.16 -6.16 3.61
CA PHE A 33 2.45 -5.12 4.33
C PHE A 33 1.27 -5.71 5.09
N ASP A 34 1.45 -5.88 6.40
CA ASP A 34 0.42 -6.46 7.26
C ASP A 34 -0.78 -5.51 7.36
N GLY A 35 -1.96 -6.02 6.99
CA GLY A 35 -3.23 -5.30 7.04
C GLY A 35 -3.54 -4.41 5.82
N ILE A 36 -2.79 -4.49 4.72
CA ILE A 36 -3.12 -3.77 3.48
C ILE A 36 -3.81 -4.71 2.48
N TYR A 37 -5.10 -4.47 2.27
CA TYR A 37 -5.88 -5.11 1.22
C TYR A 37 -7.05 -4.22 0.79
N ALA A 38 -7.60 -4.49 -0.39
CA ALA A 38 -8.80 -3.85 -0.92
C ALA A 38 -9.70 -4.89 -1.61
N ASN A 39 -11.01 -4.62 -1.68
CA ASN A 39 -11.95 -5.47 -2.39
C ASN A 39 -13.04 -4.63 -3.07
N SER A 40 -13.18 -4.77 -4.38
CA SER A 40 -14.13 -3.97 -5.17
C SER A 40 -14.66 -4.72 -6.38
N ASP A 41 -15.75 -4.25 -6.99
CA ASP A 41 -16.38 -4.89 -8.15
C ASP A 41 -15.53 -4.84 -9.43
N THR A 42 -14.56 -3.92 -9.51
CA THR A 42 -13.70 -3.76 -10.70
C THR A 42 -12.23 -3.69 -10.32
N LEU A 43 -11.35 -4.11 -11.25
CA LEU A 43 -9.90 -4.03 -11.07
C LEU A 43 -9.41 -2.59 -10.86
N GLU A 44 -10.01 -1.63 -11.55
CA GLU A 44 -9.64 -0.21 -11.46
C GLU A 44 -10.01 0.35 -10.08
N SER A 45 -11.23 0.10 -9.59
CA SER A 45 -11.66 0.50 -8.25
C SER A 45 -10.82 -0.17 -7.16
N CYS A 46 -10.55 -1.48 -7.31
CA CYS A 46 -9.75 -2.22 -6.34
C CYS A 46 -8.31 -1.69 -6.26
N ARG A 47 -7.75 -1.23 -7.38
CA ARG A 47 -6.44 -0.59 -7.41
C ARG A 47 -6.45 0.79 -6.76
N ASP A 48 -7.48 1.59 -7.00
CA ASP A 48 -7.64 2.94 -6.42
C ASP A 48 -7.77 2.82 -4.89
N GLU A 49 -8.66 1.95 -4.41
CA GLU A 49 -8.83 1.68 -2.98
C GLU A 49 -7.56 1.13 -2.33
N LEU A 50 -6.81 0.23 -3.01
CA LEU A 50 -5.55 -0.29 -2.48
C LEU A 50 -4.49 0.82 -2.33
N GLU A 51 -4.48 1.79 -3.25
CA GLU A 51 -3.60 2.95 -3.15
C GLU A 51 -3.97 3.81 -1.94
N GLU A 52 -5.25 4.13 -1.75
CA GLU A 52 -5.74 4.88 -0.58
C GLU A 52 -5.38 4.18 0.75
N VAL A 53 -5.66 2.89 0.86
CA VAL A 53 -5.35 2.09 2.05
C VAL A 53 -3.84 2.09 2.33
N LEU A 54 -3.00 2.03 1.29
CA LEU A 54 -1.54 2.12 1.44
C LEU A 54 -1.12 3.48 1.98
N GLU A 55 -1.68 4.58 1.47
CA GLU A 55 -1.37 5.93 1.94
C GLU A 55 -1.75 6.11 3.42
N GLU A 56 -2.97 5.68 3.80
CA GLU A 56 -3.45 5.73 5.18
C GLU A 56 -2.60 4.88 6.12
N TRP A 57 -2.21 3.67 5.69
CA TRP A 57 -1.35 2.77 6.45
C TRP A 57 0.03 3.38 6.69
N ILE A 58 0.63 4.01 5.66
CA ILE A 58 1.91 4.71 5.80
C ILE A 58 1.76 5.87 6.79
N LEU A 59 0.72 6.69 6.65
CA LEU A 59 0.47 7.83 7.53
C LEU A 59 0.30 7.39 8.99
N LEU A 60 -0.44 6.32 9.24
CA LEU A 60 -0.65 5.77 10.57
C LEU A 60 0.68 5.31 11.19
N ARG A 61 1.49 4.55 10.44
CA ARG A 61 2.82 4.13 10.92
C ARG A 61 3.73 5.29 11.19
N VAL A 62 3.68 6.32 10.35
CA VAL A 62 4.44 7.56 10.57
C VAL A 62 4.02 8.24 11.87
N ARG A 63 2.72 8.41 12.09
CA ARG A 63 2.19 9.02 13.33
C ARG A 63 2.55 8.23 14.58
N LEU A 64 2.60 6.91 14.50
CA LEU A 64 2.93 6.02 15.61
C LEU A 64 4.44 5.75 15.74
N ASN A 65 5.28 6.38 14.91
CA ASN A 65 6.72 6.14 14.83
C ASN A 65 7.07 4.64 14.70
N LEU A 66 6.26 3.91 13.93
CA LEU A 66 6.44 2.50 13.63
C LEU A 66 7.34 2.34 12.40
N PRO A 67 8.16 1.27 12.35
CA PRO A 67 9.02 1.01 11.21
C PRO A 67 8.19 0.74 9.95
N LEU A 68 8.66 1.28 8.82
CA LEU A 68 8.14 1.01 7.48
C LEU A 68 9.06 -0.02 6.80
N PRO A 69 8.49 -1.00 6.06
CA PRO A 69 9.29 -1.97 5.33
C PRO A 69 10.08 -1.28 4.21
N VAL A 70 11.27 -1.79 3.89
CA VAL A 70 12.05 -1.32 2.75
C VAL A 70 11.48 -1.94 1.47
N VAL A 71 11.14 -1.11 0.49
CA VAL A 71 10.59 -1.56 -0.79
C VAL A 71 11.56 -1.22 -1.91
N ASP A 72 12.10 -2.25 -2.57
CA ASP A 72 13.04 -2.08 -3.69
C ASP A 72 14.25 -1.19 -3.34
N GLY A 73 14.76 -1.33 -2.11
CA GLY A 73 15.85 -0.52 -1.57
C GLY A 73 15.45 0.88 -1.12
N ILE A 74 14.17 1.24 -1.21
CA ILE A 74 13.62 2.52 -0.75
C ILE A 74 13.13 2.36 0.68
N GLY A 75 13.79 3.03 1.62
CA GLY A 75 13.32 3.20 3.00
C GLY A 75 12.73 4.59 3.18
N LEU A 76 11.58 4.67 3.85
CA LEU A 76 11.05 5.93 4.36
C LEU A 76 11.49 6.10 5.81
N SER A 77 12.39 7.07 6.02
CA SER A 77 12.80 7.48 7.36
C SER A 77 12.08 8.77 7.73
N ILE A 78 11.45 8.78 8.90
CA ILE A 78 10.84 9.97 9.47
C ILE A 78 11.96 10.75 10.14
N MET A 79 12.27 11.93 9.63
CA MET A 79 13.11 12.89 10.34
C MET A 79 12.17 13.76 11.16
N GLU A 80 12.33 13.76 12.49
CA GLU A 80 11.67 14.77 13.32
C GLU A 80 12.14 16.15 12.83
N ALA A 81 11.19 17.02 12.53
CA ALA A 81 11.49 18.42 12.25
C ALA A 81 11.89 19.07 13.58
N VAL A 82 13.19 19.30 13.75
CA VAL A 82 13.79 20.07 14.85
C VAL A 82 13.42 21.55 14.79
#